data_AF-A0A0M9EZN0-F1
#
_entry.id   AF-A0A0M9EZN0-F1
#
_cell.length_a   1.000
_cell.length_b   1.000
_cell.length_c   1.000
_cell.angle_alpha   90.00
_cell.angle_beta   90.00
_cell.angle_gamma   90.00
#
_symmetry.space_group_name_H-M   'P 1'
#
loop_
_entity.id
_entity.type
_entity.pdbx_description
1 polymer ?
#
loop_
_entity_poly.entity_id
_entity_poly.type
_entity_poly.pdbx_seq_one_letter_code
_entity_poly.pdbx_strand_id
1 'polypeptide(L)'
;MRFSIASSLLFLTSAASAASSWGFKDGSATVSLLGGDGATAKFSNQEPAKNALVLGKADTIKVSLTTTEDSEAKRPHQAFIVITESTGIEVALPLDIKSSGKAVAAISHKDLAVPMLLSDEPLKVNLVLGSFGSSSPLISPVFNIEIYHVPNTPLPPFERPMRYGPRAEIHHIFKVGETSPPMIISVVFVTAIVCTFPMLLVAWNKLGANLDHLPKAVQAAPISHALFVGSIIAIEGSFFLYYVKWNLFQLLPVFMGLSVVTFLSGVKALSEVQGRRFAGER
;
A
#
# COMPACT_ATOMS: atom_id res chain seq x y z
N MET A 1 -61.10 -14.57 -69.13
CA MET A 1 -59.91 -13.72 -69.36
C MET A 1 -58.72 -14.40 -68.68
N ARG A 2 -57.49 -14.48 -69.17
CA ARG A 2 -56.84 -14.45 -70.50
C ARG A 2 -55.32 -14.52 -70.15
N PHE A 3 -54.57 -15.46 -70.74
CA PHE A 3 -53.07 -15.56 -70.88
C PHE A 3 -52.21 -15.64 -69.58
N SER A 4 -51.26 -16.57 -69.36
CA SER A 4 -50.13 -17.17 -70.13
C SER A 4 -48.86 -16.31 -70.20
N ILE A 5 -47.72 -16.95 -69.89
CA ILE A 5 -46.35 -16.85 -70.47
C ILE A 5 -45.22 -16.68 -69.43
N ALA A 6 -44.18 -17.47 -69.70
CA ALA A 6 -42.94 -17.76 -68.99
C ALA A 6 -41.82 -16.70 -69.13
N SER A 7 -40.63 -17.09 -68.63
CA SER A 7 -39.27 -16.51 -68.77
C SER A 7 -38.82 -15.68 -67.55
N SER A 8 -37.61 -15.78 -67.02
CA SER A 8 -36.33 -16.07 -67.68
C SER A 8 -35.30 -16.61 -66.67
N LEU A 9 -34.58 -17.66 -67.05
CA LEU A 9 -33.30 -18.07 -66.48
C LEU A 9 -32.26 -16.96 -66.74
N LEU A 10 -31.57 -16.48 -65.71
CA LEU A 10 -30.34 -15.69 -65.84
C LEU A 10 -29.17 -16.51 -65.28
N PHE A 11 -28.43 -17.15 -66.17
CA PHE A 11 -27.11 -17.70 -65.90
C PHE A 11 -26.15 -16.51 -65.69
N LEU A 12 -25.83 -16.21 -64.44
CA LEU A 12 -24.67 -15.40 -64.10
C LEU A 12 -23.46 -16.34 -64.07
N THR A 13 -22.72 -16.35 -65.17
CA THR A 13 -21.36 -16.89 -65.22
C THR A 13 -20.49 -16.11 -64.24
N SER A 14 -20.21 -16.69 -63.08
CA SER A 14 -19.17 -16.22 -62.19
C SER A 14 -17.83 -16.43 -62.89
N ALA A 15 -17.30 -15.37 -63.49
CA ALA A 15 -15.86 -15.25 -63.63
C ALA A 15 -15.33 -15.10 -62.21
N ALA A 16 -14.86 -16.20 -61.62
CA ALA A 16 -14.04 -16.16 -60.43
C ALA A 16 -12.75 -15.44 -60.82
N SER A 17 -12.73 -14.10 -60.70
CA SER A 17 -11.48 -13.38 -60.53
C SER A 17 -10.84 -13.99 -59.29
N ALA A 18 -9.79 -14.78 -59.48
CA ALA A 18 -8.93 -15.17 -58.39
C ALA A 18 -8.52 -13.87 -57.69
N ALA A 19 -8.97 -13.70 -56.45
CA ALA A 19 -8.57 -12.55 -55.65
C ALA A 19 -7.05 -12.61 -55.55
N SER A 20 -6.38 -11.56 -56.02
CA SER A 20 -4.93 -11.49 -55.98
C SER A 20 -4.47 -11.73 -54.54
N SER A 21 -3.38 -12.45 -54.32
CA SER A 21 -2.91 -12.78 -52.97
C SER A 21 -1.47 -12.36 -52.77
N TRP A 22 -1.19 -11.78 -51.61
CA TRP A 22 0.17 -11.46 -51.21
C TRP A 22 0.90 -12.73 -50.80
N GLY A 23 2.11 -12.88 -51.30
CA GLY A 23 3.03 -13.98 -51.03
C GLY A 23 4.45 -13.47 -50.90
N PHE A 24 5.38 -14.40 -50.66
CA PHE A 24 6.80 -14.11 -50.74
C PHE A 24 7.56 -15.30 -51.33
N LYS A 25 8.72 -15.02 -51.92
CA LYS A 25 9.69 -15.97 -52.47
C LYS A 25 11.05 -15.75 -51.81
N ASP A 26 11.85 -16.81 -51.76
CA ASP A 26 13.24 -16.80 -51.27
C ASP A 26 13.41 -16.22 -49.85
N GLY A 27 12.55 -16.65 -48.92
CA GLY A 27 12.65 -16.28 -47.52
C GLY A 27 13.87 -16.90 -46.83
N SER A 28 14.75 -16.05 -46.29
CA SER A 28 15.88 -16.49 -45.48
C SER A 28 16.09 -15.59 -44.27
N ALA A 29 16.30 -16.20 -43.12
CA ALA A 29 16.74 -15.54 -41.89
C ALA A 29 18.14 -16.05 -41.56
N THR A 30 19.07 -15.11 -41.44
CA THR A 30 20.49 -15.38 -41.19
C THR A 30 20.87 -14.75 -39.85
N VAL A 31 21.42 -15.55 -38.94
CA VAL A 31 21.99 -15.03 -37.69
C VAL A 31 23.41 -14.58 -37.99
N SER A 32 23.71 -13.29 -37.92
CA SER A 32 25.09 -12.80 -37.97
C SER A 32 25.66 -12.75 -36.56
N LEU A 33 26.66 -13.59 -36.28
CA LEU A 33 27.42 -13.60 -35.04
C LEU A 33 28.57 -12.58 -35.14
N LEU A 34 29.02 -12.04 -34.01
CA LEU A 34 30.17 -11.12 -33.97
C LEU A 34 31.47 -11.90 -34.25
N GLY A 35 31.75 -12.19 -35.53
CA GLY A 35 32.89 -12.99 -35.99
C GLY A 35 32.65 -13.87 -37.23
N GLY A 36 31.44 -13.92 -37.80
CA GLY A 36 31.11 -14.67 -39.01
C GLY A 36 29.60 -14.86 -39.23
N ASP A 37 29.21 -15.44 -40.37
CA ASP A 37 27.82 -15.84 -40.61
C ASP A 37 27.49 -17.09 -39.78
N GLY A 38 26.44 -17.01 -38.98
CA GLY A 38 25.90 -18.09 -38.16
C GLY A 38 24.83 -18.91 -38.89
N ALA A 39 23.91 -19.52 -38.13
CA ALA A 39 22.88 -20.39 -38.67
C ALA A 39 21.93 -19.64 -39.64
N THR A 40 21.63 -20.28 -40.78
CA THR A 40 20.67 -19.78 -41.78
C THR A 40 19.42 -20.65 -41.75
N ALA A 41 18.26 -20.05 -41.46
CA ALA A 41 16.96 -20.68 -41.59
C ALA A 41 16.29 -20.20 -42.88
N LYS A 42 16.02 -21.14 -43.80
CA LYS A 42 15.19 -20.87 -44.98
C LYS A 42 13.74 -21.18 -44.64
N PHE A 43 12.85 -20.33 -45.11
CA PHE A 43 11.42 -20.48 -44.93
C PHE A 43 10.72 -20.15 -46.26
N SER A 44 9.63 -20.85 -46.55
CA SER A 44 8.88 -20.69 -47.78
C SER A 44 7.41 -20.45 -47.45
N ASN A 45 6.65 -20.01 -48.44
CA ASN A 45 5.25 -19.68 -48.29
C ASN A 45 4.49 -20.85 -47.60
N GLN A 46 3.96 -20.60 -46.40
CA GLN A 46 3.23 -21.54 -45.54
C GLN A 46 4.02 -22.68 -44.88
N GLU A 47 5.36 -22.70 -44.99
CA GLU A 47 6.22 -23.62 -44.25
C GLU A 47 7.22 -22.86 -43.36
N PRO A 48 6.95 -22.77 -42.04
CA PRO A 48 7.88 -22.16 -41.10
C PRO A 48 9.20 -22.92 -41.05
N ALA A 49 10.29 -22.22 -40.75
CA ALA A 49 11.57 -22.85 -40.48
C ALA A 49 11.44 -23.83 -39.29
N LYS A 50 11.92 -25.06 -39.48
CA LYS A 50 11.80 -26.14 -38.48
C LYS A 50 12.63 -25.91 -37.21
N ASN A 51 13.71 -25.13 -37.31
CA ASN A 51 14.61 -24.85 -36.20
C ASN A 51 14.41 -23.41 -35.72
N ALA A 52 14.34 -23.22 -34.41
CA ALA A 52 14.39 -21.90 -33.80
C ALA A 52 15.79 -21.29 -34.01
N LEU A 53 15.83 -19.98 -34.25
CA LEU A 53 17.06 -19.23 -34.34
C LEU A 53 17.43 -18.69 -32.97
N VAL A 54 18.64 -18.97 -32.53
CA VAL A 54 19.15 -18.49 -31.24
C VAL A 54 19.70 -17.08 -31.41
N LEU A 55 19.22 -16.14 -30.59
CA LEU A 55 19.66 -14.75 -30.58
C LEU A 55 20.42 -14.45 -29.27
N GLY A 56 21.72 -14.21 -29.37
CA GLY A 56 22.54 -13.72 -28.27
C GLY A 56 22.61 -12.19 -28.22
N LYS A 57 23.13 -11.65 -27.10
CA LYS A 57 23.17 -10.21 -26.80
C LYS A 57 23.83 -9.34 -27.87
N ALA A 58 24.84 -9.86 -28.58
CA ALA A 58 25.58 -9.14 -29.61
C ALA A 58 25.17 -9.53 -31.04
N ASP A 59 24.23 -10.47 -31.17
CA ASP A 59 23.87 -11.06 -32.45
C ASP A 59 22.78 -10.22 -33.12
N THR A 60 22.68 -10.37 -34.43
CA THR A 60 21.63 -9.73 -35.23
C THR A 60 21.07 -10.74 -36.21
N ILE A 61 19.75 -10.86 -36.29
CA ILE A 61 19.08 -11.69 -37.28
C ILE A 61 18.73 -10.81 -38.47
N LYS A 62 19.32 -11.08 -39.63
CA LYS A 62 18.95 -10.45 -40.89
C LYS A 62 17.95 -11.32 -41.62
N VAL A 63 16.76 -10.79 -41.82
CA VAL A 63 15.69 -11.42 -42.59
C VAL A 63 15.68 -10.80 -43.98
N SER A 64 15.74 -11.64 -45.01
CA SER A 64 15.62 -11.23 -46.41
C SER A 64 14.59 -12.08 -47.13
N LEU A 65 13.75 -11.43 -47.92
CA LEU A 65 12.69 -12.09 -48.70
C LEU A 65 12.32 -11.23 -49.91
N THR A 66 11.68 -11.83 -50.91
CA THR A 66 11.10 -11.09 -52.05
C THR A 66 9.59 -11.15 -51.97
N THR A 67 8.93 -10.01 -51.78
CA THR A 67 7.47 -9.91 -51.72
C THR A 67 6.86 -10.03 -53.11
N THR A 68 5.76 -10.77 -53.22
CA THR A 68 5.07 -11.00 -54.49
C THR A 68 3.57 -10.77 -54.37
N GLU A 69 2.96 -10.19 -55.40
CA GLU A 69 1.50 -10.20 -55.61
C GLU A 69 1.24 -11.09 -56.82
N ASP A 70 0.48 -12.18 -56.66
CA ASP A 70 0.20 -13.16 -57.73
C ASP A 70 1.45 -13.66 -58.48
N SER A 71 2.50 -13.99 -57.73
CA SER A 71 3.80 -14.47 -58.23
C SER A 71 4.70 -13.44 -58.91
N GLU A 72 4.27 -12.20 -59.08
CA GLU A 72 5.09 -11.08 -59.57
C GLU A 72 5.69 -10.28 -58.41
N ALA A 73 6.98 -9.93 -58.51
CA ALA A 73 7.67 -9.18 -57.47
C ALA A 73 7.13 -7.74 -57.41
N LYS A 74 6.54 -7.37 -56.26
CA LYS A 74 5.91 -6.07 -56.08
C LYS A 74 6.11 -5.57 -54.66
N ARG A 75 6.16 -4.25 -54.50
CA ARG A 75 6.27 -3.58 -53.20
C ARG A 75 4.88 -3.43 -52.55
N PRO A 76 4.60 -4.11 -51.42
CA PRO A 76 3.37 -3.89 -50.65
C PRO A 76 3.38 -2.53 -49.96
N HIS A 77 2.19 -2.05 -49.57
CA HIS A 77 2.05 -0.82 -48.78
C HIS A 77 2.44 -1.04 -47.31
N GLN A 78 2.06 -2.19 -46.76
CA GLN A 78 2.32 -2.61 -45.39
C GLN A 78 3.18 -3.87 -45.41
N ALA A 79 4.31 -3.82 -44.70
CA ALA A 79 5.20 -4.97 -44.55
C ALA A 79 5.90 -4.89 -43.20
N PHE A 80 5.51 -5.78 -42.29
CA PHE A 80 6.05 -5.85 -40.94
C PHE A 80 6.42 -7.28 -40.59
N ILE A 81 7.48 -7.40 -39.83
CA ILE A 81 7.78 -8.58 -39.04
C ILE A 81 7.19 -8.32 -37.65
N VAL A 82 6.22 -9.13 -37.24
CA VAL A 82 5.62 -9.06 -35.91
C VAL A 82 6.18 -10.19 -35.08
N ILE A 83 6.82 -9.83 -33.97
CA ILE A 83 7.39 -10.76 -33.01
C ILE A 83 6.43 -10.79 -31.81
N THR A 84 5.93 -11.98 -31.46
CA THR A 84 4.92 -12.17 -30.41
C THR A 84 5.47 -13.07 -29.31
N GLU A 85 5.34 -12.62 -28.06
CA GLU A 85 5.61 -13.40 -26.85
C GLU A 85 4.33 -14.15 -26.39
N SER A 86 4.48 -15.23 -25.62
CA SER A 86 3.34 -16.01 -25.12
C SER A 86 2.39 -15.25 -24.18
N THR A 87 2.86 -14.19 -23.53
CA THR A 87 2.04 -13.29 -22.72
C THR A 87 1.15 -12.36 -23.56
N GLY A 88 1.34 -12.33 -24.88
CA GLY A 88 0.61 -11.47 -25.82
C GLY A 88 1.29 -10.11 -26.07
N ILE A 89 2.53 -9.92 -25.63
CA ILE A 89 3.33 -8.74 -25.97
C ILE A 89 3.83 -8.87 -27.41
N GLU A 90 3.60 -7.85 -28.22
CA GLU A 90 3.98 -7.81 -29.63
C GLU A 90 4.87 -6.61 -29.95
N VAL A 91 5.88 -6.85 -30.78
CA VAL A 91 6.72 -5.81 -31.37
C VAL A 91 6.68 -5.95 -32.89
N ALA A 92 6.30 -4.87 -33.57
CA ALA A 92 6.24 -4.82 -35.03
C ALA A 92 7.45 -4.04 -35.58
N LEU A 93 8.25 -4.71 -36.42
CA LEU A 93 9.42 -4.14 -37.08
C LEU A 93 9.16 -3.97 -38.58
N PRO A 94 9.29 -2.76 -39.13
CA PRO A 94 9.06 -2.52 -40.55
C PRO A 94 10.14 -3.19 -41.41
N LEU A 95 9.74 -3.68 -42.58
CA LEU A 95 10.65 -4.21 -43.60
C LEU A 95 11.11 -3.09 -44.55
N ASP A 96 12.42 -2.98 -44.78
CA ASP A 96 12.97 -2.11 -45.81
C ASP A 96 12.84 -2.77 -47.19
N ILE A 97 11.84 -2.34 -47.96
CA ILE A 97 11.54 -2.90 -49.28
C ILE A 97 12.12 -2.03 -50.40
N LYS A 98 12.76 -2.63 -51.39
CA LYS A 98 13.16 -1.93 -52.63
C LYS A 98 12.04 -1.97 -53.66
N SER A 99 12.12 -1.13 -54.70
CA SER A 99 11.17 -1.15 -55.82
C SER A 99 11.08 -2.52 -56.51
N SER A 100 12.12 -3.35 -56.42
CA SER A 100 12.18 -4.71 -56.95
C SER A 100 11.45 -5.77 -56.09
N GLY A 101 10.72 -5.38 -55.03
CA GLY A 101 10.07 -6.31 -54.09
C GLY A 101 11.02 -7.01 -53.11
N LYS A 102 12.33 -6.73 -53.15
CA LYS A 102 13.30 -7.27 -52.18
C LYS A 102 13.16 -6.54 -50.84
N ALA A 103 12.87 -7.28 -49.79
CA ALA A 103 12.68 -6.80 -48.43
C ALA A 103 13.83 -7.27 -47.54
N VAL A 104 14.32 -6.37 -46.69
CA VAL A 104 15.34 -6.68 -45.67
C VAL A 104 14.90 -6.10 -44.33
N ALA A 105 15.08 -6.85 -43.26
CA ALA A 105 15.02 -6.32 -41.89
C ALA A 105 16.14 -6.91 -41.04
N ALA A 106 16.57 -6.15 -40.05
CA ALA A 106 17.50 -6.58 -39.03
C ALA A 106 16.77 -6.58 -37.68
N ILE A 107 16.92 -7.66 -36.93
CA ILE A 107 16.37 -7.83 -35.59
C ILE A 107 17.56 -7.95 -34.63
N SER A 108 17.66 -7.01 -33.70
CA SER A 108 18.66 -7.02 -32.64
C SER A 108 18.01 -6.95 -31.26
N HIS A 109 18.79 -7.19 -30.19
CA HIS A 109 18.29 -7.03 -28.82
C HIS A 109 17.76 -5.62 -28.50
N LYS A 110 18.20 -4.59 -29.22
CA LYS A 110 17.74 -3.21 -29.00
C LYS A 110 16.32 -2.97 -29.50
N ASP A 111 15.89 -3.78 -30.45
CA ASP A 111 14.59 -3.67 -31.09
C ASP A 111 13.50 -4.43 -30.31
N LEU A 112 13.91 -5.29 -29.35
CA LEU A 112 13.01 -6.09 -28.53
C LEU A 112 12.71 -5.40 -27.19
N ALA A 113 11.48 -5.56 -26.71
CA ALA A 113 11.09 -5.09 -25.40
C ALA A 113 11.75 -5.94 -24.29
N VAL A 114 12.02 -5.32 -23.14
CA VAL A 114 12.63 -6.00 -21.97
C VAL A 114 11.92 -7.30 -21.58
N PRO A 115 10.57 -7.41 -21.56
CA PRO A 115 9.89 -8.66 -21.23
C PRO A 115 10.21 -9.80 -22.21
N MET A 116 10.30 -9.49 -23.51
CA MET A 116 10.59 -10.48 -24.55
C MET A 116 12.04 -10.99 -24.45
N LEU A 117 12.96 -10.12 -23.99
CA LEU A 117 14.34 -10.48 -23.69
C LEU A 117 14.50 -11.31 -22.42
N LEU A 118 13.47 -11.42 -21.59
CA LEU A 118 13.43 -12.20 -20.35
C LEU A 118 12.59 -13.47 -20.47
N SER A 119 12.03 -13.74 -21.66
CA SER A 119 11.14 -14.87 -21.89
C SER A 119 11.94 -16.16 -22.03
N ASP A 120 11.59 -17.18 -21.25
CA ASP A 120 12.15 -18.54 -21.40
C ASP A 120 11.49 -19.31 -22.56
N GLU A 121 10.39 -18.79 -23.11
CA GLU A 121 9.66 -19.40 -24.22
C GLU A 121 10.08 -18.80 -25.57
N PRO A 122 10.09 -19.60 -26.66
CA PRO A 122 10.49 -19.13 -27.98
C PRO A 122 9.51 -18.07 -28.51
N LEU A 123 10.05 -16.93 -28.94
CA LEU A 123 9.31 -15.83 -29.54
C LEU A 123 8.84 -16.22 -30.95
N LYS A 124 7.56 -16.03 -31.25
CA LYS A 124 6.97 -16.38 -32.55
C LYS A 124 7.12 -15.21 -33.51
N VAL A 125 7.66 -15.47 -34.71
CA VAL A 125 7.83 -14.43 -35.74
C VAL A 125 6.85 -14.65 -36.88
N ASN A 126 6.01 -13.65 -37.10
CA ASN A 126 5.02 -13.62 -38.17
C ASN A 126 5.35 -12.54 -39.20
N LEU A 127 5.18 -12.86 -40.48
CA LEU A 127 5.27 -11.90 -41.57
C LEU A 127 3.87 -11.38 -41.89
N VAL A 128 3.71 -10.06 -41.84
CA VAL A 128 2.47 -9.37 -42.18
C VAL A 128 2.69 -8.53 -43.44
N LEU A 129 2.06 -8.93 -44.54
CA LEU A 129 2.06 -8.19 -45.81
C LEU A 129 0.64 -7.73 -46.17
N GLY A 130 0.52 -6.50 -46.65
CA GLY A 130 -0.75 -5.98 -47.13
C GLY A 130 -0.57 -4.77 -48.05
N SER A 131 -1.55 -4.52 -48.89
CA SER A 131 -1.61 -3.32 -49.72
C SER A 131 -3.04 -2.82 -49.82
N PHE A 132 -3.21 -1.54 -50.18
CA PHE A 132 -4.51 -1.06 -50.61
C PHE A 132 -4.92 -1.76 -51.91
N GLY A 133 -6.17 -2.24 -51.99
CA GLY A 133 -6.70 -2.92 -53.17
C GLY A 133 -7.58 -4.11 -52.82
N SER A 134 -7.85 -4.95 -53.82
CA SER A 134 -8.62 -6.19 -53.70
C SER A 134 -7.76 -7.42 -53.39
N SER A 135 -6.45 -7.26 -53.19
CA SER A 135 -5.57 -8.37 -52.82
C SER A 135 -5.78 -8.82 -51.37
N SER A 136 -5.79 -10.14 -51.17
CA SER A 136 -5.85 -10.74 -49.84
C SER A 136 -4.52 -10.52 -49.09
N PRO A 137 -4.56 -10.01 -47.83
CA PRO A 137 -3.35 -9.80 -47.02
C PRO A 137 -2.79 -11.14 -46.54
N LEU A 138 -1.49 -11.16 -46.27
CA LEU A 138 -0.78 -12.35 -45.78
C LEU A 138 -0.36 -12.15 -44.32
N ILE A 139 -0.73 -13.10 -43.47
CA ILE A 139 -0.16 -13.29 -42.13
C ILE A 139 0.36 -14.73 -42.09
N SER A 140 1.68 -14.91 -42.12
CA SER A 140 2.29 -16.24 -42.12
C SER A 140 3.30 -16.37 -40.99
N PRO A 141 3.28 -17.46 -40.20
CA PRO A 141 4.37 -17.79 -39.31
C PRO A 141 5.61 -18.13 -40.14
N VAL A 142 6.78 -17.68 -39.68
CA VAL A 142 8.01 -17.72 -40.47
C VAL A 142 9.08 -18.53 -39.78
N PHE A 143 9.44 -18.15 -38.55
CA PHE A 143 10.42 -18.84 -37.72
C PHE A 143 10.17 -18.45 -36.25
N ASN A 144 10.86 -19.14 -35.34
CA ASN A 144 10.85 -18.81 -33.92
C ASN A 144 12.25 -18.32 -33.51
N ILE A 145 12.29 -17.41 -32.53
CA ILE A 145 13.53 -16.91 -31.94
C ILE A 145 13.63 -17.41 -30.50
N GLU A 146 14.75 -18.05 -30.16
CA GLU A 146 15.09 -18.37 -28.77
C GLU A 146 16.13 -17.37 -28.27
N ILE A 147 15.87 -16.75 -27.12
CA ILE A 147 16.79 -15.79 -26.51
C ILE A 147 17.87 -16.56 -25.75
N TYR A 148 19.13 -16.37 -26.12
CA TYR A 148 20.24 -16.99 -25.40
C TYR A 148 20.61 -16.15 -24.17
N HIS A 149 20.40 -16.74 -23.01
CA HIS A 149 20.84 -16.19 -21.74
C HIS A 149 22.21 -16.74 -21.37
N VAL A 150 23.19 -15.84 -21.23
CA VAL A 150 24.52 -16.22 -20.73
C VAL A 150 24.38 -16.61 -19.25
N PRO A 151 24.75 -17.85 -18.86
CA PRO A 151 24.70 -18.27 -17.47
C PRO A 151 25.48 -17.31 -16.57
N ASN A 152 24.97 -17.01 -15.38
CA ASN A 152 25.57 -16.12 -14.38
C ASN A 152 25.65 -14.61 -14.74
N THR A 153 24.93 -14.16 -15.77
CA THR A 153 24.78 -12.71 -16.02
C THR A 153 23.51 -12.19 -15.33
N PRO A 154 23.55 -11.07 -14.59
CA PRO A 154 22.35 -10.48 -14.00
C PRO A 154 21.34 -10.13 -15.10
N LEU A 155 20.14 -10.68 -15.01
CA LEU A 155 19.03 -10.33 -15.89
C LEU A 155 18.62 -8.87 -15.65
N PRO A 156 18.13 -8.15 -16.69
CA PRO A 156 17.61 -6.81 -16.49
C PRO A 156 16.49 -6.83 -15.45
N PRO A 157 16.52 -5.94 -14.44
CA PRO A 157 15.48 -5.89 -13.44
C PRO A 157 14.17 -5.45 -14.11
N PHE A 158 13.22 -6.38 -14.19
CA PHE A 158 11.88 -6.12 -14.69
C PHE A 158 10.86 -6.64 -13.69
N GLU A 159 10.22 -5.71 -12.99
CA GLU A 159 9.04 -6.01 -12.20
C GLU A 159 7.82 -5.58 -13.01
N ARG A 160 6.90 -6.53 -13.27
CA ARG A 160 5.66 -6.20 -13.96
C ARG A 160 4.89 -5.20 -13.11
N PRO A 161 4.59 -3.98 -13.61
CA PRO A 161 3.87 -3.00 -12.83
C PRO A 161 2.46 -3.53 -12.53
N MET A 162 2.16 -3.75 -11.25
CA MET A 162 0.83 -4.15 -10.81
C MET A 162 -0.12 -2.96 -10.98
N ARG A 163 -0.91 -2.98 -12.05
CA ARG A 163 -1.85 -1.89 -12.38
C ARG A 163 -3.15 -1.99 -11.59
N TYR A 164 -3.66 -3.21 -11.43
CA TYR A 164 -4.87 -3.50 -10.68
C TYR A 164 -4.62 -4.71 -9.77
N GLY A 165 -4.91 -4.56 -8.49
CA GLY A 165 -4.75 -5.61 -7.49
C GLY A 165 -5.01 -5.06 -6.10
N PRO A 166 -5.28 -5.95 -5.12
CA PRO A 166 -5.43 -5.53 -3.73
C PRO A 166 -4.13 -4.90 -3.24
N ARG A 167 -4.25 -3.75 -2.56
CA ARG A 167 -3.13 -3.14 -1.84
C ARG A 167 -2.99 -3.80 -0.47
N ALA A 168 -1.80 -3.69 0.11
CA ALA A 168 -1.58 -4.12 1.48
C ALA A 168 -2.50 -3.36 2.45
N GLU A 169 -3.02 -4.07 3.45
CA GLU A 169 -3.83 -3.49 4.52
C GLU A 169 -2.98 -2.57 5.41
N ILE A 170 -3.56 -1.45 5.85
CA ILE A 170 -2.89 -0.48 6.71
C ILE A 170 -3.42 -0.64 8.13
N HIS A 171 -2.56 -1.05 9.06
CA HIS A 171 -2.90 -1.14 10.48
C HIS A 171 -2.45 0.14 11.22
N HIS A 172 -3.37 0.74 11.99
CA HIS A 172 -3.03 1.85 12.87
C HIS A 172 -2.23 1.35 14.07
N ILE A 173 -1.04 1.92 14.31
CA ILE A 173 -0.19 1.59 15.45
C ILE A 173 -0.50 2.57 16.57
N PHE A 174 -1.12 2.06 17.64
CA PHE A 174 -1.40 2.86 18.84
C PHE A 174 -0.11 3.20 19.60
N LYS A 175 -0.12 4.34 20.28
CA LYS A 175 0.97 4.73 21.17
C LYS A 175 1.08 3.71 22.32
N VAL A 176 2.29 3.27 22.61
CA VAL A 176 2.56 2.42 23.77
C VAL A 176 2.24 3.21 25.05
N GLY A 177 1.48 2.60 25.95
CA GLY A 177 1.13 3.20 27.24
C GLY A 177 2.35 3.44 28.12
N GLU A 178 2.29 4.43 29.01
CA GLU A 178 3.35 4.72 29.97
C GLU A 178 3.47 3.57 31.00
N THR A 179 4.70 3.23 31.37
CA THR A 179 4.98 2.16 32.33
C THR A 179 4.94 2.72 33.75
N SER A 180 4.16 2.09 34.64
CA SER A 180 4.11 2.45 36.05
C SER A 180 5.30 1.87 36.85
N PRO A 181 5.73 2.51 37.95
CA PRO A 181 6.79 2.00 38.80
C PRO A 181 6.45 0.68 39.49
N PRO A 182 7.46 -0.09 39.96
CA PRO A 182 7.25 -1.31 40.74
C PRO A 182 6.44 -1.04 42.03
N MET A 183 5.41 -1.86 42.26
CA MET A 183 4.48 -1.71 43.39
C MET A 183 5.19 -1.66 44.75
N ILE A 184 6.26 -2.44 44.92
CA ILE A 184 7.03 -2.53 46.17
C ILE A 184 7.58 -1.16 46.57
N ILE A 185 8.13 -0.40 45.60
CA ILE A 185 8.71 0.92 45.86
C ILE A 185 7.61 1.87 46.33
N SER A 186 6.47 1.89 45.62
CA SER A 186 5.33 2.73 46.00
C SER A 186 4.81 2.40 47.40
N VAL A 187 4.70 1.12 47.76
CA VAL A 187 4.24 0.69 49.09
C VAL A 187 5.19 1.14 50.18
N VAL A 188 6.51 0.97 50.01
CA VAL A 188 7.51 1.40 51.01
C VAL A 188 7.39 2.90 51.31
N PHE A 189 7.26 3.75 50.29
CA PHE A 189 7.12 5.18 50.48
C PHE A 189 5.78 5.57 51.11
N VAL A 190 4.68 4.94 50.72
CA VAL A 190 3.37 5.17 51.35
C VAL A 190 3.40 4.79 52.82
N THR A 191 3.99 3.63 53.17
CA THR A 191 4.15 3.22 54.57
C THR A 191 5.03 4.21 55.34
N ALA A 192 6.15 4.66 54.77
CA ALA A 192 7.01 5.65 55.40
C ALA A 192 6.26 6.95 55.71
N ILE A 193 5.43 7.45 54.77
CA ILE A 193 4.60 8.64 54.98
C ILE A 193 3.56 8.39 56.08
N VAL A 194 2.85 7.27 56.05
CA VAL A 194 1.86 6.92 57.09
C VAL A 194 2.51 6.81 58.47
N CYS A 195 3.74 6.31 58.57
CA CYS A 195 4.50 6.23 59.82
C CYS A 195 4.91 7.59 60.40
N THR A 196 4.91 8.69 59.62
CA THR A 196 5.19 10.03 60.16
C THR A 196 4.13 10.49 61.16
N PHE A 197 2.87 10.08 60.98
CA PHE A 197 1.78 10.46 61.88
C PHE A 197 1.91 9.89 63.31
N PRO A 198 2.11 8.57 63.53
CA PRO A 198 2.34 8.06 64.88
C PRO A 198 3.64 8.60 65.49
N MET A 199 4.69 8.86 64.68
CA MET A 199 5.90 9.53 65.17
C MET A 199 5.60 10.93 65.72
N LEU A 200 4.74 11.71 65.04
CA LEU A 200 4.29 13.01 65.54
C LEU A 200 3.53 12.89 66.86
N LEU A 201 2.62 11.92 66.99
CA LEU A 201 1.87 11.70 68.24
C LEU A 201 2.79 11.33 69.41
N VAL A 202 3.78 10.48 69.18
CA VAL A 202 4.81 10.14 70.18
C VAL A 202 5.63 11.38 70.55
N ALA A 203 6.00 12.21 69.57
CA ALA A 203 6.74 13.44 69.82
C ALA A 203 5.93 14.39 70.69
N TRP A 204 4.66 14.66 70.36
CA TRP A 204 3.77 15.48 71.19
C TRP A 204 3.62 14.96 72.62
N ASN A 205 3.49 13.65 72.79
CA ASN A 205 3.42 13.05 74.11
C ASN A 205 4.72 13.30 74.91
N LYS A 206 5.90 13.13 74.29
CA LYS A 206 7.20 13.43 74.91
C LYS A 206 7.40 14.90 75.25
N LEU A 207 6.80 15.81 74.47
CA LEU A 207 6.83 17.25 74.74
C LEU A 207 5.80 17.70 75.80
N GLY A 208 4.99 16.78 76.33
CA GLY A 208 4.00 17.09 77.37
C GLY A 208 2.70 17.71 76.84
N ALA A 209 2.36 17.50 75.56
CA ALA A 209 1.06 17.90 75.03
C ALA A 209 -0.06 17.17 75.79
N ASN A 210 -1.03 17.92 76.32
CA ASN A 210 -2.12 17.40 77.14
C ASN A 210 -3.48 17.97 76.71
N LEU A 211 -4.55 17.40 77.28
CA LEU A 211 -5.94 17.82 77.06
C LEU A 211 -6.62 18.21 78.39
N ASP A 212 -5.85 18.63 79.39
CA ASP A 212 -6.33 18.82 80.77
C ASP A 212 -7.40 19.92 80.88
N HIS A 213 -7.39 20.84 79.93
CA HIS A 213 -8.31 21.97 79.82
C HIS A 213 -9.57 21.69 79.00
N LEU A 214 -9.69 20.49 78.42
CA LEU A 214 -10.84 20.08 77.62
C LEU A 214 -12.13 19.97 78.45
N PRO A 215 -12.15 19.36 79.65
CA PRO A 215 -13.38 19.31 80.47
C PRO A 215 -13.89 20.69 80.85
N LYS A 216 -12.99 21.63 81.19
CA LYS A 216 -13.35 23.03 81.50
C LYS A 216 -13.95 23.74 80.28
N ALA A 217 -13.34 23.59 79.11
CA ALA A 217 -13.84 24.17 77.86
C ALA A 217 -15.24 23.65 77.50
N VAL A 218 -15.45 22.33 77.64
CA VAL A 218 -16.75 21.70 77.35
C VAL A 218 -17.81 22.08 78.39
N GLN A 219 -17.45 22.31 79.66
CA GLN A 219 -18.40 22.81 80.66
C GLN A 219 -18.79 24.27 80.43
N ALA A 220 -17.85 25.13 80.04
CA ALA A 220 -18.08 26.55 79.84
C ALA A 220 -18.88 26.87 78.57
N ALA A 221 -18.57 26.19 77.46
CA ALA A 221 -19.22 26.42 76.17
C ALA A 221 -19.35 25.13 75.33
N PRO A 222 -20.17 24.15 75.76
CA PRO A 222 -20.23 22.81 75.16
C PRO A 222 -20.62 22.86 73.68
N ILE A 223 -21.67 23.64 73.36
CA ILE A 223 -22.22 23.71 72.01
C ILE A 223 -21.24 24.39 71.06
N SER A 224 -20.56 25.45 71.49
CA SER A 224 -19.63 26.20 70.64
C SER A 224 -18.39 25.37 70.31
N HIS A 225 -17.79 24.70 71.29
CA HIS A 225 -16.63 23.84 71.06
C HIS A 225 -16.98 22.59 70.23
N ALA A 226 -18.11 21.94 70.53
CA ALA A 226 -18.56 20.77 69.77
C ALA A 226 -18.87 21.11 68.31
N LEU A 227 -19.60 22.21 68.05
CA LEU A 227 -19.91 22.64 66.69
C LEU A 227 -18.66 23.11 65.95
N PHE A 228 -17.74 23.81 66.60
CA PHE A 228 -16.53 24.31 65.96
C PHE A 228 -15.59 23.17 65.53
N VAL A 229 -15.32 22.21 66.41
CA VAL A 229 -14.49 21.04 66.05
C VAL A 229 -15.24 20.14 65.05
N GLY A 230 -16.53 19.91 65.29
CA GLY A 230 -17.37 19.10 64.41
C GLY A 230 -17.47 19.69 62.99
N SER A 231 -17.55 21.01 62.85
CA SER A 231 -17.61 21.67 61.55
C SER A 231 -16.27 21.63 60.82
N ILE A 232 -15.13 21.72 61.52
CA ILE A 232 -13.80 21.50 60.93
C ILE A 232 -13.68 20.07 60.41
N ILE A 233 -14.06 19.06 61.21
CA ILE A 233 -14.04 17.65 60.78
C ILE A 233 -14.97 17.44 59.58
N ALA A 234 -16.16 18.06 59.58
CA ALA A 234 -17.10 17.97 58.48
C ALA A 234 -16.58 18.64 57.20
N ILE A 235 -15.84 19.75 57.31
CA ILE A 235 -15.18 20.41 56.17
C ILE A 235 -14.14 19.47 55.55
N GLU A 236 -13.24 18.90 56.36
CA GLU A 236 -12.24 17.93 55.87
C GLU A 236 -12.91 16.69 55.27
N GLY A 237 -13.99 16.20 55.89
CA GLY A 237 -14.80 15.11 55.34
C GLY A 237 -15.44 15.47 53.99
N SER A 238 -15.87 16.72 53.81
CA SER A 238 -16.43 17.19 52.53
C SER A 238 -15.36 17.24 51.43
N PHE A 239 -14.13 17.64 51.77
CA PHE A 239 -13.00 17.60 50.84
C PHE A 239 -12.57 16.17 50.49
N PHE A 240 -12.60 15.26 51.47
CA PHE A 240 -12.40 13.83 51.20
C PHE A 240 -13.47 13.29 50.26
N LEU A 241 -14.75 13.61 50.49
CA LEU A 241 -15.82 13.21 49.59
C LEU A 241 -15.67 13.80 48.19
N TYR A 242 -15.20 15.05 48.07
CA TYR A 242 -14.85 15.66 46.78
C TYR A 242 -13.71 14.93 46.06
N TYR A 243 -12.68 14.52 46.79
CA TYR A 243 -11.59 13.73 46.22
C TYR A 243 -12.06 12.37 45.69
N VAL A 244 -12.97 11.69 46.40
CA VAL A 244 -13.39 10.33 46.03
C VAL A 244 -14.57 10.32 45.04
N LYS A 245 -15.58 11.19 45.21
CA LYS A 245 -16.86 11.07 44.49
C LYS A 245 -17.58 12.37 44.13
N TRP A 246 -17.59 13.39 44.99
CA TRP A 246 -18.42 14.58 44.79
C TRP A 246 -17.88 15.47 43.67
N ASN A 247 -18.79 16.16 42.98
CA ASN A 247 -18.42 17.21 42.05
C ASN A 247 -18.32 18.58 42.76
N LEU A 248 -17.80 19.58 42.05
CA LEU A 248 -17.59 20.91 42.61
C LEU A 248 -18.90 21.58 43.06
N PHE A 249 -20.00 21.38 42.32
CA PHE A 249 -21.30 21.97 42.64
C PHE A 249 -22.00 21.32 43.84
N GLN A 250 -21.62 20.10 44.21
CA GLN A 250 -22.02 19.45 45.44
C GLN A 250 -21.18 19.93 46.63
N LEU A 251 -19.86 20.08 46.43
CA LEU A 251 -18.94 20.55 47.46
C LEU A 251 -19.24 21.99 47.89
N LEU A 252 -19.36 22.92 46.94
CA LEU A 252 -19.47 24.36 47.22
C LEU A 252 -20.60 24.74 48.19
N PRO A 253 -21.87 24.32 48.02
CA PRO A 253 -22.94 24.69 48.94
C PRO A 253 -22.75 24.05 50.32
N VAL A 254 -22.25 22.80 50.39
CA VAL A 254 -21.98 22.12 51.66
C VAL A 254 -20.85 22.82 52.41
N PHE A 255 -19.73 23.09 51.73
CA PHE A 255 -18.60 23.81 52.28
C PHE A 255 -18.99 25.22 52.74
N MET A 256 -19.78 25.95 51.96
CA MET A 256 -20.28 27.27 52.34
C MET A 256 -21.13 27.21 53.61
N GLY A 257 -22.07 26.27 53.70
CA GLY A 257 -22.89 26.07 54.89
C GLY A 257 -22.05 25.72 56.12
N LEU A 258 -21.12 24.77 55.99
CA LEU A 258 -20.21 24.38 57.06
C LEU A 258 -19.26 25.51 57.47
N SER A 259 -18.82 26.35 56.54
CA SER A 259 -17.97 27.52 56.81
C SER A 259 -18.69 28.55 57.66
N VAL A 260 -19.98 28.81 57.39
CA VAL A 260 -20.80 29.70 58.22
C VAL A 260 -20.94 29.14 59.64
N VAL A 261 -21.22 27.84 59.79
CA VAL A 261 -21.31 27.18 61.10
C VAL A 261 -19.96 27.26 61.84
N THR A 262 -18.85 27.00 61.14
CA THR A 262 -17.49 27.09 61.69
C THR A 262 -17.18 28.50 62.17
N PHE A 263 -17.53 29.51 61.38
CA PHE A 263 -17.29 30.92 61.73
C PHE A 263 -18.08 31.31 62.99
N LEU A 264 -19.39 31.06 63.03
CA LEU A 264 -20.25 31.46 64.15
C LEU A 264 -19.91 30.72 65.46
N SER A 265 -19.63 29.42 65.36
CA SER A 265 -19.23 28.62 66.53
C SER A 265 -17.82 28.96 66.99
N GLY A 266 -16.89 29.18 66.06
CA GLY A 266 -15.49 29.51 66.31
C GLY A 266 -15.31 30.84 67.03
N VAL A 267 -16.05 31.88 66.65
CA VAL A 267 -16.00 33.18 67.37
C VAL A 267 -16.31 32.98 68.85
N LYS A 268 -17.32 32.18 69.20
CA LYS A 268 -17.69 31.91 70.60
C LYS A 268 -16.69 30.98 71.31
N ALA A 269 -16.25 29.90 70.66
CA ALA A 269 -15.27 28.97 71.20
C ALA A 269 -13.93 29.66 71.50
N LEU A 270 -13.42 30.48 70.57
CA LEU A 270 -12.16 31.22 70.75
C LEU A 270 -12.28 32.35 71.76
N SER A 271 -13.46 33.00 71.87
CA SER A 271 -13.71 34.00 72.91
C SER A 271 -13.70 33.41 74.31
N GLU A 272 -14.23 32.19 74.49
CA GLU A 272 -14.14 31.46 75.76
C GLU A 272 -12.68 31.14 76.11
N VAL A 273 -11.89 30.65 75.15
CA VAL A 273 -10.45 30.40 75.33
C VAL A 273 -9.71 31.67 75.73
N GLN A 274 -10.05 32.81 75.11
CA GLN A 274 -9.50 34.11 75.48
C GLN A 274 -9.89 34.53 76.91
N GLY A 275 -11.15 34.33 77.31
CA GLY A 275 -11.62 34.62 78.65
C GLY A 275 -10.87 33.82 79.72
N ARG A 276 -10.60 32.55 79.45
CA ARG A 276 -9.80 31.69 80.35
C ARG A 276 -8.35 32.17 80.50
N ARG A 277 -7.74 32.63 79.40
CA ARG A 277 -6.40 33.24 79.44
C ARG A 277 -6.37 34.51 80.30
N PHE A 278 -7.42 35.33 80.26
CA PHE A 278 -7.52 36.51 81.13
C PHE A 278 -7.75 36.14 82.60
N ALA A 279 -8.42 35.02 82.87
CA ALA A 279 -8.58 34.47 84.22
C ALA A 279 -7.31 33.78 84.76
N GLY A 280 -6.22 33.73 83.97
CA GLY A 280 -4.96 33.09 84.37
C GLY A 280 -4.91 31.57 84.15
N GLU A 281 -5.94 30.98 83.53
CA GLU A 281 -5.94 29.58 83.13
C GLU A 281 -5.29 29.45 81.74
N ARG A 282 -4.06 28.92 81.69
CA ARG A 282 -3.30 28.67 80.46
C ARG A 282 -3.14 27.19 80.21
#